data_AF-A0A355BCU9-F1
#
_entry.id   AF-A0A355BCU9-F1
#
_cell.length_a   1.000
_cell.length_b   1.000
_cell.length_c   1.000
_cell.angle_alpha   90.00
_cell.angle_beta   90.00
_cell.angle_gamma   90.00
#
_symmetry.space_group_name_H-M   'P 1'
#
loop_
_entity.id
_entity.type
_entity.pdbx_description
1 polymer ?
#
loop_
_entity_poly.entity_id
_entity_poly.type
_entity_poly.pdbx_seq_one_letter_code
_entity_poly.pdbx_strand_id
1 'polypeptide(L)'
;IAYSDKRSKKDEHNRKKGLERLEKQIKSGKLTKTSINNRGYNKFLEMDGEVQLKINEEKIEEDEKWDGLKGYITNSTLSKDRILENYRQLWLIEKAFRIAKTDLK
;
A
#
# COMPACT_ATOMS: atom_id res chain seq x y z
N ILE A 1 -13.49 -9.78 -6.00
CA ILE A 1 -13.15 -8.43 -5.50
C ILE A 1 -14.15 -8.04 -4.43
N ALA A 2 -13.70 -7.41 -3.34
CA ALA A 2 -14.51 -6.87 -2.26
C ALA A 2 -14.07 -5.43 -1.93
N TYR A 3 -15.00 -4.61 -1.41
CA TYR A 3 -14.73 -3.25 -0.95
C TYR A 3 -14.91 -3.15 0.57
N SER A 4 -14.21 -2.22 1.22
CA SER A 4 -14.38 -1.92 2.64
C SER A 4 -14.04 -0.46 2.95
N ASP A 5 -14.98 0.26 3.59
CA ASP A 5 -14.78 1.66 4.01
C ASP A 5 -13.60 1.81 4.97
N LYS A 6 -13.47 0.87 5.92
CA LYS A 6 -12.37 0.86 6.89
C LYS A 6 -11.02 0.75 6.20
N ARG A 7 -10.96 -0.02 5.10
CA ARG A 7 -9.75 -0.15 4.29
C ARG A 7 -9.52 1.12 3.48
N SER A 8 -10.54 1.66 2.83
CA SER A 8 -10.44 2.90 2.06
C SER A 8 -9.84 4.04 2.90
N LYS A 9 -10.38 4.30 4.10
CA LYS A 9 -9.84 5.30 5.03
C LYS A 9 -8.39 5.04 5.44
N LYS A 10 -8.01 3.77 5.58
CA LYS A 10 -6.64 3.38 5.96
C LYS A 10 -5.68 3.58 4.80
N ASP A 11 -6.08 3.20 3.59
CA ASP A 11 -5.27 3.32 2.38
C ASP A 11 -5.04 4.80 2.06
N GLU A 12 -6.09 5.63 2.12
CA GLU A 12 -6.01 7.08 2.01
C GLU A 12 -5.03 7.68 3.03
N HIS A 13 -5.17 7.33 4.32
CA HIS A 13 -4.27 7.81 5.38
C HIS A 13 -2.81 7.41 5.12
N ASN A 14 -2.58 6.17 4.68
CA ASN A 14 -1.24 5.69 4.37
C ASN A 14 -0.64 6.45 3.16
N ARG A 15 -1.44 6.71 2.12
CA ARG A 15 -1.04 7.49 0.95
C ARG A 15 -0.65 8.91 1.36
N LYS A 16 -1.49 9.62 2.11
CA LYS A 16 -1.19 10.96 2.64
C LYS A 16 0.12 11.00 3.42
N LYS A 17 0.29 10.07 4.36
CA LYS A 17 1.54 9.95 5.15
C LYS A 17 2.77 9.62 4.31
N GLY A 18 2.59 8.84 3.25
CA GLY A 18 3.62 8.52 2.27
C GLY A 18 4.08 9.74 1.49
N LEU A 19 3.12 10.52 0.99
CA LEU A 19 3.34 11.77 0.26
C LEU A 19 4.04 12.82 1.12
N GLU A 20 3.58 13.05 2.36
CA GLU A 20 4.24 14.00 3.28
C GLU A 20 5.72 13.67 3.53
N ARG A 21 6.05 12.37 3.61
CA ARG A 21 7.44 11.93 3.77
C ARG A 21 8.25 12.19 2.52
N LEU A 22 7.65 11.93 1.36
CA LEU A 22 8.26 12.11 0.06
C LEU A 22 8.52 13.60 -0.22
N GLU A 23 7.56 14.48 0.06
CA GLU A 23 7.74 15.94 -0.01
C GLU A 23 8.90 16.43 0.86
N LYS A 24 8.99 15.95 2.11
CA LYS A 24 10.10 16.29 3.01
C LYS A 24 11.44 15.82 2.44
N GLN A 25 11.48 14.64 1.84
CA GLN A 25 12.68 14.09 1.22
C GLN A 25 13.11 14.88 -0.02
N ILE A 26 12.15 15.29 -0.88
CA ILE A 26 12.41 16.17 -2.04
C ILE A 26 12.98 17.50 -1.55
N LYS A 27 12.33 18.17 -0.59
CA LYS A 27 12.80 19.46 -0.04
C LYS A 27 14.19 19.37 0.58
N SER A 28 14.53 18.23 1.19
CA SER A 28 15.86 18.01 1.78
C SER A 28 16.97 17.68 0.78
N GLY A 29 16.66 17.55 -0.52
CA GLY A 29 17.64 17.19 -1.57
C GLY A 29 18.20 15.76 -1.45
N LYS A 30 17.61 14.91 -0.59
CA LYS A 30 18.09 13.54 -0.35
C LYS A 30 17.67 12.55 -1.43
N LEU A 31 16.71 12.91 -2.28
CA LEU A 31 16.25 12.07 -3.37
C LEU A 31 17.06 12.40 -4.63
N THR A 32 17.80 11.41 -5.10
CA THR A 32 18.56 11.44 -6.35
C THR A 32 17.87 10.60 -7.41
N LYS A 33 18.36 10.63 -8.66
CA LYS A 33 17.81 9.87 -9.81
C LYS A 33 17.64 8.37 -9.53
N THR A 34 18.43 7.78 -8.64
CA THR A 34 18.33 6.36 -8.22
C THR A 34 17.15 6.08 -7.28
N SER A 35 16.53 7.12 -6.73
CA SER A 35 15.38 7.02 -5.82
C SER A 35 14.06 6.87 -6.58
N ILE A 36 14.03 7.18 -7.88
CA ILE A 36 12.89 6.94 -8.75
C ILE A 36 12.83 5.44 -9.04
N ASN A 37 11.94 4.76 -8.33
CA ASN A 37 11.61 3.37 -8.59
C ASN A 37 10.11 3.19 -8.35
N ASN A 38 9.52 2.12 -8.91
CA ASN A 38 8.11 1.80 -8.70
C ASN A 38 7.85 1.16 -7.33
N ARG A 39 8.71 1.41 -6.33
CA ARG A 39 8.60 0.81 -5.00
C ARG A 39 7.98 1.80 -4.02
N GLY A 40 6.86 1.40 -3.42
CA GLY A 40 6.16 2.23 -2.45
C GLY A 40 5.64 3.52 -3.07
N TYR A 41 5.81 4.64 -2.39
CA TYR A 41 5.30 5.95 -2.81
C TYR A 41 6.18 6.66 -3.84
N ASN A 42 7.37 6.11 -4.13
CA ASN A 42 8.25 6.64 -5.17
C ASN A 42 7.65 6.53 -6.58
N LYS A 43 6.60 5.73 -6.76
CA LYS A 43 5.82 5.63 -8.00
C LYS A 43 5.16 6.95 -8.43
N PHE A 44 4.99 7.88 -7.49
CA PHE A 44 4.42 9.21 -7.72
C PHE A 44 5.46 10.26 -8.12
N LEU A 45 6.75 9.91 -8.17
CA LEU A 45 7.80 10.85 -8.57
C LEU A 45 7.86 11.00 -10.10
N GLU A 46 8.12 12.22 -10.54
CA GLU A 46 8.40 12.60 -11.93
C GLU A 46 9.66 13.47 -12.00
N MET A 47 10.41 13.37 -13.10
CA MET A 47 11.59 14.19 -13.34
C MET A 47 11.23 15.38 -14.22
N ASP A 48 11.66 16.57 -13.81
CA ASP A 48 11.64 17.77 -14.62
C ASP A 48 13.06 18.34 -14.77
N GLY A 49 13.52 18.50 -16.02
CA GLY A 49 14.81 19.10 -16.38
C GLY A 49 16.06 18.54 -15.69
N GLU A 50 17.12 19.36 -15.63
CA GLU A 50 18.34 19.05 -14.89
C GLU A 50 18.06 19.06 -13.37
N VAL A 51 17.62 17.91 -12.86
CA VAL A 51 17.61 17.53 -11.43
C VAL A 51 16.49 18.15 -10.58
N GLN A 52 15.26 18.30 -11.08
CA GLN A 52 14.10 18.56 -10.21
C GLN A 52 13.16 17.34 -10.16
N LEU A 53 12.95 16.81 -8.95
CA LEU A 53 11.95 15.77 -8.69
C LEU A 53 10.64 16.44 -8.29
N LYS A 54 9.57 16.14 -9.02
CA LYS A 54 8.21 16.62 -8.73
C LYS A 54 7.31 15.43 -8.38
N ILE A 55 6.20 15.74 -7.70
CA ILE A 55 5.13 14.76 -7.43
C ILE A 55 4.13 14.87 -8.58
N ASN A 56 3.79 13.74 -9.18
CA ASN A 56 2.78 13.64 -10.22
C ASN A 56 1.40 13.42 -9.57
N GLU A 57 0.54 14.44 -9.65
CA GLU A 57 -0.79 14.44 -9.04
C GLU A 57 -1.75 13.48 -9.76
N GLU A 58 -1.64 13.34 -11.08
CA GLU A 58 -2.50 12.42 -11.86
C GLU A 58 -2.35 10.97 -11.38
N LYS A 59 -1.11 10.52 -11.12
CA LYS A 59 -0.85 9.18 -10.59
C LYS A 59 -1.42 8.98 -9.18
N ILE A 60 -1.55 10.05 -8.40
CA ILE A 60 -2.16 9.99 -7.06
C ILE A 60 -3.66 9.79 -7.19
N GLU A 61 -4.31 10.55 -8.09
CA GLU A 61 -5.75 10.41 -8.37
C GLU A 61 -6.09 9.05 -8.95
N GLU A 62 -5.22 8.49 -9.80
CA GLU A 62 -5.38 7.13 -10.29
C GLU A 62 -5.27 6.09 -9.16
N ASP A 63 -4.34 6.28 -8.23
CA ASP A 63 -4.15 5.36 -7.10
C ASP A 63 -5.31 5.43 -6.09
N GLU A 64 -5.90 6.61 -5.91
CA GLU A 64 -7.06 6.82 -5.04
C GLU A 64 -8.27 5.96 -5.45
N LYS A 65 -8.46 5.71 -6.75
CA LYS A 65 -9.54 4.85 -7.28
C LYS A 65 -9.45 3.41 -6.77
N TRP A 66 -8.27 2.98 -6.29
CA TRP A 66 -8.05 1.63 -5.78
C TRP A 66 -8.31 1.49 -4.27
N ASP A 67 -8.54 2.59 -3.57
CA ASP A 67 -8.74 2.59 -2.13
C ASP A 67 -9.92 1.71 -1.72
N GLY A 68 -9.72 0.89 -0.69
CA GLY A 68 -10.79 0.04 -0.18
C GLY A 68 -10.99 -1.25 -0.97
N LEU A 69 -10.43 -1.38 -2.17
CA LEU A 69 -10.54 -2.60 -2.96
C LEU A 69 -9.61 -3.71 -2.46
N LYS A 70 -10.13 -4.94 -2.49
CA LYS A 70 -9.34 -6.15 -2.25
C LYS A 70 -9.74 -7.23 -3.25
N GLY A 71 -8.78 -7.62 -4.08
CA GLY A 71 -8.86 -8.80 -4.94
C GLY A 71 -8.26 -10.02 -4.24
N TYR A 72 -8.76 -11.19 -4.59
CA TYR A 72 -8.13 -12.48 -4.29
C TYR A 72 -8.08 -13.26 -5.59
N ILE A 73 -6.90 -13.80 -5.91
CA ILE A 73 -6.72 -14.76 -7.00
C ILE A 73 -6.56 -16.11 -6.33
N THR A 74 -7.43 -17.05 -6.68
CA THR A 74 -7.43 -18.39 -6.12
C THR A 74 -7.85 -19.39 -7.19
N ASN A 75 -7.32 -20.60 -7.11
CA ASN A 75 -7.72 -21.76 -7.89
C ASN A 75 -8.88 -22.54 -7.23
N SER A 76 -9.41 -22.05 -6.12
CA SER A 76 -10.51 -22.69 -5.40
C SER A 76 -11.83 -22.61 -6.15
N THR A 77 -12.63 -23.67 -6.03
CA THR A 77 -14.01 -23.74 -6.53
C THR A 77 -15.04 -23.19 -5.54
N LEU A 78 -14.60 -22.70 -4.38
CA LEU A 78 -15.46 -22.14 -3.35
C LEU A 78 -16.16 -20.86 -3.82
N SER A 79 -17.31 -20.56 -3.21
CA SER A 79 -18.00 -19.30 -3.47
C SER A 79 -17.17 -18.11 -2.99
N LYS A 80 -17.40 -16.95 -3.63
CA LYS A 80 -16.73 -15.68 -3.29
C LYS A 80 -16.78 -15.40 -1.80
N ASP A 81 -17.93 -15.55 -1.15
CA ASP A 81 -18.09 -15.20 0.27
C ASP A 81 -17.29 -16.14 1.19
N ARG A 82 -17.26 -17.44 0.87
CA ARG A 82 -16.44 -18.41 1.60
C ARG A 82 -14.96 -18.17 1.42
N ILE A 83 -14.52 -17.79 0.22
CA ILE A 83 -13.14 -17.37 -0.02
C ILE A 83 -12.82 -16.15 0.86
N LEU A 84 -13.67 -15.11 0.85
CA LEU A 84 -13.45 -13.91 1.65
C LEU A 84 -13.39 -14.23 3.16
N GLU A 85 -14.26 -15.11 3.65
CA GLU A 85 -14.28 -15.55 5.05
C GLU A 85 -13.00 -16.30 5.44
N ASN A 86 -12.62 -17.32 4.67
CA ASN A 86 -11.42 -18.11 4.92
C ASN A 86 -10.16 -17.24 4.91
N TYR A 87 -10.03 -16.34 3.93
CA TYR A 87 -8.86 -15.45 3.87
C TYR A 87 -8.83 -14.41 5.00
N ARG A 88 -9.94 -14.11 5.69
CA ARG A 88 -9.91 -13.26 6.90
C ARG A 88 -9.29 -14.00 8.08
N GLN A 89 -9.42 -15.33 8.14
CA GLN A 89 -8.90 -16.15 9.23
C GLN A 89 -7.37 -16.31 9.19
N LEU A 90 -6.72 -16.09 8.04
CA LEU A 90 -5.26 -16.18 7.92
C LEU A 90 -4.51 -15.30 8.95
N TRP A 91 -5.05 -14.12 9.26
CA TRP A 91 -4.47 -13.25 10.28
C TRP A 91 -4.53 -13.85 11.70
N LEU A 92 -5.57 -14.63 12.02
CA LEU A 92 -5.64 -15.34 13.31
C LEU A 92 -4.50 -16.37 13.41
N ILE A 93 -4.21 -17.07 12.32
CA ILE A 93 -3.12 -18.04 12.26
C ILE A 93 -1.78 -17.35 12.50
N GLU A 94 -1.51 -16.24 11.81
CA GLU A 94 -0.30 -15.43 12.02
C GLU A 94 -0.18 -14.92 13.47
N LYS A 95 -1.30 -14.50 14.07
CA LYS A 95 -1.36 -14.05 15.46
C LYS A 95 -1.04 -15.18 16.43
N ALA A 96 -1.60 -16.37 16.22
CA ALA A 96 -1.34 -17.55 17.04
C ALA A 96 0.15 -17.93 17.00
N PHE A 97 0.77 -17.95 15.82
CA PHE A 97 2.21 -18.20 15.69
C PHE A 97 3.06 -17.13 16.37
N ARG A 98 2.64 -15.86 16.33
CA ARG A 98 3.37 -14.77 17.00
C ARG A 98 3.38 -14.96 18.51
N ILE A 99 2.24 -15.30 19.11
CA ILE A 99 2.09 -15.52 20.55
C ILE A 99 2.89 -16.77 20.97
N ALA A 100 2.75 -17.88 20.24
CA ALA A 100 3.48 -19.10 20.54
C ALA A 100 5.01 -18.86 20.56
N LYS A 101 5.54 -18.05 19.64
CA LYS A 101 6.98 -17.71 19.61
C LYS A 101 7.44 -16.81 20.76
N THR A 102 6.55 -15.99 21.33
CA THR A 102 6.90 -15.15 22.49
C THR A 102 6.77 -15.91 23.81
N ASP A 103 5.82 -16.83 23.90
CA ASP A 103 5.51 -17.56 25.14
C ASP A 103 6.30 -18.88 25.26
N LEU A 104 6.73 -19.47 24.14
CA LEU A 104 7.75 -20.52 24.11
C LEU A 104 9.14 -19.87 24.20
N LYS A 105 9.53 -19.49 25.43
CA LYS A 105 10.90 -19.15 25.80
C LYS A 105 11.36 -20.05 26.94
#